data_AF-A0A1Q5RWM1-F1
#
_entry.id   AF-A0A1Q5RWM1-F1
#
_cell.length_a   1.000
_cell.length_b   1.000
_cell.length_c   1.000
_cell.angle_alpha   90.00
_cell.angle_beta   90.00
_cell.angle_gamma   90.00
#
_symmetry.space_group_name_H-M   'P 1'
#
loop_
_entity.id
_entity.type
_entity.pdbx_description
1 polymer ?
#
loop_
_entity_poly.entity_id
_entity_poly.type
_entity_poly.pdbx_seq_one_letter_code
_entity_poly.pdbx_strand_id
1 'polypeptide(L)'
;MPASSPVAAQISGRTWQMPENADAIKSVSLSFADKTCTFTLEDGRGTHKVEVGLDAPREGTTTMTGNKLHHEYQPDVMRVVASGSCRDLRTFVMTWTFVESAFRDTVTCTFEGPQVRFARSVNVNSSALDMPTLMGKLV
;
A
#
# COMPACT_ATOMS: atom_id res chain seq x y z
N MET A 1 19.64 17.34 -7.50
CA MET A 1 18.99 16.78 -6.29
C MET A 1 17.54 16.51 -6.65
N PRO A 2 17.00 15.28 -6.64
CA PRO A 2 15.55 15.14 -6.78
C PRO A 2 14.92 15.74 -5.51
N ALA A 3 13.97 16.65 -5.72
CA ALA A 3 13.27 17.30 -4.62
C ALA A 3 12.56 16.25 -3.77
N SER A 4 12.87 16.21 -2.48
CA SER A 4 12.08 15.48 -1.48
C SER A 4 10.61 15.84 -1.68
N SER A 5 9.74 14.86 -1.95
CA SER A 5 8.32 15.12 -2.10
C SER A 5 7.77 15.77 -0.83
N PRO A 6 7.05 16.92 -0.92
CA PRO A 6 6.46 17.57 0.24
C PRO A 6 5.54 16.66 1.05
N VAL A 7 4.85 15.71 0.39
CA VAL A 7 3.98 14.75 1.07
C VAL A 7 4.81 13.78 1.92
N ALA A 8 5.95 13.31 1.43
CA ALA A 8 6.80 12.34 2.12
C ALA A 8 7.28 12.87 3.48
N ALA A 9 7.70 14.14 3.53
CA ALA A 9 8.10 14.78 4.78
C ALA A 9 6.95 14.92 5.79
N GLN A 10 5.71 15.09 5.31
CA GLN A 10 4.54 15.25 6.17
C GLN A 10 3.99 13.92 6.70
N ILE A 11 4.17 12.82 5.97
CA ILE A 11 3.54 11.52 6.27
C ILE A 11 4.51 10.45 6.77
N SER A 12 5.83 10.63 6.57
CA SER A 12 6.81 9.60 6.93
C SER A 12 6.78 9.26 8.42
N GLY A 13 6.70 7.96 8.73
CA GLY A 13 6.68 7.42 10.09
C GLY A 13 5.34 7.57 10.81
N ARG A 14 4.34 8.17 10.16
CA ARG A 14 2.99 8.29 10.71
C ARG A 14 2.20 7.01 10.50
N THR A 15 1.31 6.73 11.45
CA THR A 15 0.41 5.58 11.42
C THR A 15 -1.02 6.07 11.50
N TRP A 16 -1.88 5.55 10.62
CA TRP A 16 -3.31 5.82 10.66
C TRP A 16 -4.03 4.56 11.12
N GLN A 17 -4.85 4.69 12.15
CA GLN A 17 -5.78 3.64 12.57
C GLN A 17 -7.00 3.63 11.67
N MET A 18 -7.40 2.42 11.26
CA MET A 18 -8.62 2.18 10.51
C MET A 18 -9.76 1.83 11.50
N PRO A 19 -10.97 2.36 11.30
CA PRO A 19 -12.17 1.85 11.96
C PRO A 19 -12.37 0.36 11.67
N GLU A 20 -13.22 -0.30 12.47
CA GLU A 20 -13.65 -1.67 12.18
C GLU A 20 -14.15 -1.80 10.74
N ASN A 21 -13.66 -2.83 10.05
CA ASN A 21 -13.96 -3.09 8.65
C ASN A 21 -13.93 -4.59 8.38
N ALA A 22 -14.55 -5.01 7.28
CA ALA A 22 -14.73 -6.41 6.91
C ALA A 22 -13.41 -7.17 6.66
N ASP A 23 -12.30 -6.47 6.50
CA ASP A 23 -10.97 -7.03 6.25
C ASP A 23 -10.11 -7.08 7.52
N ALA A 24 -10.66 -6.66 8.67
CA ALA A 24 -9.95 -6.55 9.94
C ALA A 24 -8.65 -5.73 9.85
N ILE A 25 -8.54 -4.82 8.88
CA ILE A 25 -7.40 -3.90 8.75
C ILE A 25 -7.45 -2.95 9.93
N LYS A 26 -6.38 -2.89 10.72
CA LYS A 26 -6.29 -2.06 11.92
C LYS A 26 -5.52 -0.78 11.67
N SER A 27 -4.45 -0.83 10.87
CA SER A 27 -3.61 0.33 10.63
C SER A 27 -2.86 0.27 9.32
N VAL A 28 -2.48 1.45 8.82
CA VAL A 28 -1.51 1.62 7.73
C VAL A 28 -0.46 2.64 8.13
N SER A 29 0.76 2.46 7.66
CA SER A 29 1.84 3.45 7.81
C SER A 29 2.75 3.45 6.60
N LEU A 30 3.38 4.61 6.37
CA LEU A 30 4.37 4.79 5.31
C LEU A 30 5.65 5.37 5.92
N SER A 31 6.76 4.69 5.73
CA SER A 31 8.08 5.13 6.20
C SER A 31 8.98 5.39 5.01
N PHE A 32 9.27 6.66 4.73
CA PHE A 32 10.12 7.10 3.64
C PHE A 32 11.58 7.20 4.12
N ALA A 33 12.49 6.56 3.40
CA ALA A 33 13.92 6.60 3.65
C ALA A 33 14.70 6.57 2.32
N ASP A 34 15.57 7.55 2.12
CA ASP A 34 16.35 7.74 0.88
C ASP A 34 15.48 7.67 -0.39
N LYS A 35 15.59 6.58 -1.13
CA LYS A 35 14.88 6.33 -2.40
C LYS A 35 13.84 5.23 -2.29
N THR A 36 13.39 4.95 -1.06
CA THR A 36 12.44 3.89 -0.75
C THR A 36 11.33 4.38 0.17
N CYS A 37 10.21 3.69 0.12
CA CYS A 37 9.12 3.79 1.07
C CYS A 37 8.76 2.38 1.54
N THR A 38 8.73 2.13 2.84
CA THR A 38 8.14 0.92 3.39
C THR A 38 6.66 1.19 3.67
N PHE A 39 5.78 0.56 2.91
CA PHE A 39 4.35 0.50 3.23
C PHE A 39 4.13 -0.63 4.25
N THR A 40 3.46 -0.33 5.36
CA THR A 40 3.10 -1.32 6.37
C THR A 40 1.58 -1.31 6.57
N LEU A 41 1.00 -2.50 6.68
CA LEU A 41 -0.40 -2.70 7.01
C LEU A 41 -0.50 -3.76 8.12
N GLU A 42 -1.33 -3.50 9.13
CA GLU A 42 -1.69 -4.50 10.14
C GLU A 42 -3.14 -4.92 9.95
N ASP A 43 -3.38 -6.23 9.88
CA ASP A 43 -4.72 -6.81 9.85
C ASP A 43 -4.84 -8.03 10.81
N GLY A 44 -5.88 -8.84 10.64
CA GLY A 44 -6.08 -10.07 11.44
C GLY A 44 -5.01 -11.16 11.27
N ARG A 45 -4.26 -11.15 10.15
CA ARG A 45 -3.16 -12.09 9.85
C ARG A 45 -1.81 -11.60 10.37
N GLY A 46 -1.72 -10.33 10.78
CA GLY A 46 -0.54 -9.76 11.41
C GLY A 46 -0.05 -8.50 10.69
N THR A 47 1.26 -8.27 10.71
CA THR A 47 1.88 -7.10 10.10
C THR A 47 2.51 -7.46 8.77
N HIS A 48 2.11 -6.76 7.72
CA HIS A 48 2.53 -6.94 6.35
C HIS A 48 3.34 -5.74 5.87
N LYS A 49 4.36 -5.98 5.05
CA LYS A 49 5.22 -4.92 4.51
C LYS A 49 5.40 -5.08 3.01
N VAL A 50 5.52 -3.97 2.31
CA VAL A 50 5.99 -3.90 0.92
C VAL A 50 7.04 -2.81 0.84
N GLU A 51 8.24 -3.15 0.35
CA GLU A 51 9.29 -2.19 0.05
C GLU A 51 9.06 -1.59 -1.33
N VAL A 52 8.86 -0.28 -1.37
CA VAL A 52 8.47 0.46 -2.57
C VAL A 52 9.62 1.34 -3.01
N GLY A 53 10.06 1.17 -4.25
CA GLY A 53 11.06 2.05 -4.83
C GLY A 53 10.50 3.38 -5.32
N LEU A 54 11.21 4.48 -5.04
CA LEU A 54 10.82 5.84 -5.42
C LEU A 54 11.57 6.34 -6.67
N ASP A 55 12.73 5.76 -6.98
CA ASP A 55 13.54 6.09 -8.17
C ASP A 55 13.52 4.99 -9.24
N ALA A 56 13.44 3.73 -8.82
CA ALA A 56 13.29 2.55 -9.65
C ALA A 56 12.49 1.51 -8.87
N PRO A 57 11.83 0.53 -9.51
CA PRO A 57 11.12 -0.52 -8.77
C PRO A 57 12.06 -1.30 -7.82
N ARG A 58 11.51 -1.80 -6.72
CA ARG A 58 12.22 -2.69 -5.79
C ARG A 58 11.57 -4.05 -5.79
N GLU A 59 12.39 -5.07 -5.97
CA GLU A 59 11.98 -6.45 -5.80
C GLU A 59 12.15 -6.86 -4.34
N GLY A 60 11.17 -7.57 -3.81
CA GLY A 60 11.20 -8.12 -2.46
C GLY A 60 10.16 -9.22 -2.27
N THR A 61 9.87 -9.51 -1.01
CA THR A 61 8.82 -10.44 -0.62
C THR A 61 7.82 -9.76 0.30
N THR A 62 6.59 -10.26 0.31
CA THR A 62 5.52 -9.76 1.16
C THR A 62 4.57 -10.86 1.58
N THR A 63 3.93 -10.67 2.73
CA THR A 63 2.84 -11.51 3.23
C THR A 63 1.46 -10.84 3.06
N MET A 64 1.42 -9.70 2.35
CA MET A 64 0.25 -8.84 2.19
C MET A 64 -1.01 -9.64 1.87
N THR A 65 -2.06 -9.46 2.67
CA THR A 65 -3.38 -10.04 2.42
C THR A 65 -3.90 -9.52 1.08
N GLY A 66 -4.28 -10.41 0.17
CA GLY A 66 -4.62 -10.04 -1.22
C GLY A 66 -5.64 -10.95 -1.90
N ASN A 67 -6.04 -12.06 -1.25
CA ASN A 67 -6.88 -13.10 -1.80
C ASN A 67 -8.10 -12.59 -2.57
N LYS A 68 -8.85 -11.63 -2.01
CA LYS A 68 -10.05 -11.07 -2.64
C LYS A 68 -9.80 -10.41 -4.00
N LEU A 69 -8.58 -9.90 -4.22
CA LEU A 69 -8.13 -9.34 -5.49
C LEU A 69 -7.43 -10.37 -6.39
N HIS A 70 -7.02 -11.51 -5.84
CA HIS A 70 -6.09 -12.45 -6.48
C HIS A 70 -6.71 -13.84 -6.67
N HIS A 71 -7.96 -13.93 -7.12
CA HIS A 71 -8.70 -15.20 -7.29
C HIS A 71 -8.72 -16.09 -6.03
N GLU A 72 -8.83 -15.48 -4.85
CA GLU A 72 -8.77 -16.15 -3.54
C GLU A 72 -7.43 -16.84 -3.22
N TYR A 73 -6.40 -16.67 -4.05
CA TYR A 73 -5.06 -17.16 -3.72
C TYR A 73 -4.47 -16.35 -2.56
N GLN A 74 -4.06 -17.05 -1.50
CA GLN A 74 -3.38 -16.45 -0.34
C GLN A 74 -2.14 -17.24 0.06
N PRO A 75 -1.06 -17.23 -0.75
CA PRO A 75 0.21 -17.77 -0.31
C PRO A 75 0.67 -17.07 0.98
N ASP A 76 1.44 -17.79 1.81
CA ASP A 76 2.02 -17.22 3.03
C ASP A 76 3.00 -16.10 2.72
N VAL A 77 3.78 -16.26 1.64
CA VAL A 77 4.77 -15.30 1.13
C VAL A 77 4.65 -15.22 -0.39
N MET A 78 4.74 -14.01 -0.94
CA MET A 78 4.73 -13.74 -2.37
C MET A 78 5.92 -12.86 -2.76
N ARG A 79 6.47 -13.09 -3.96
CA ARG A 79 7.43 -12.15 -4.56
C ARG A 79 6.71 -10.95 -5.16
N VAL A 80 7.20 -9.75 -4.88
CA VAL A 80 6.61 -8.49 -5.33
C VAL A 80 7.68 -7.55 -5.86
N VAL A 81 7.37 -6.88 -6.98
CA VAL A 81 8.13 -5.75 -7.50
C VAL A 81 7.27 -4.50 -7.34
N ALA A 82 7.72 -3.55 -6.52
CA ALA A 82 6.94 -2.38 -6.16
C ALA A 82 7.64 -1.05 -6.46
N SER A 83 6.85 -0.10 -6.96
CA SER A 83 7.27 1.28 -7.23
C SER A 83 6.20 2.25 -6.78
N GLY A 84 6.59 3.48 -6.42
CA GLY A 84 5.64 4.49 -5.98
C GLY A 84 6.06 5.90 -6.33
N SER A 85 5.07 6.76 -6.51
CA SER A 85 5.28 8.17 -6.82
C SER A 85 4.17 9.03 -6.22
N CYS A 86 4.50 10.30 -5.98
CA CYS A 86 3.50 11.28 -5.57
C CYS A 86 2.81 11.80 -6.83
N ARG A 87 1.50 11.56 -6.94
CA ARG A 87 0.69 12.06 -8.05
C ARG A 87 0.45 13.56 -7.91
N ASP A 88 0.31 14.02 -6.68
CA ASP A 88 0.13 15.43 -6.29
C ASP A 88 0.62 15.63 -4.84
N LEU A 89 0.36 16.81 -4.26
CA LEU A 89 0.80 17.17 -2.91
C LEU A 89 0.13 16.35 -1.79
N ARG A 90 -0.91 15.57 -2.09
CA ARG A 90 -1.70 14.81 -1.11
C ARG A 90 -1.86 13.35 -1.46
N THR A 91 -1.42 12.91 -2.63
CA THR A 91 -1.70 11.56 -3.12
C THR A 91 -0.40 10.81 -3.43
N PHE A 92 -0.15 9.75 -2.67
CA PHE A 92 0.90 8.78 -2.95
C PHE A 92 0.29 7.53 -3.60
N VAL A 93 0.80 7.17 -4.78
CA VAL A 93 0.33 6.00 -5.54
C VAL A 93 1.46 4.99 -5.63
N MET A 94 1.15 3.74 -5.37
CA MET A 94 2.06 2.61 -5.49
C MET A 94 1.50 1.61 -6.50
N THR A 95 2.41 0.92 -7.18
CA THR A 95 2.12 -0.22 -8.04
C THR A 95 2.86 -1.42 -7.49
N TRP A 96 2.16 -2.52 -7.22
CA TRP A 96 2.72 -3.77 -6.73
C TRP A 96 2.48 -4.87 -7.76
N THR A 97 3.54 -5.35 -8.40
CA THR A 97 3.46 -6.45 -9.37
C THR A 97 3.89 -7.74 -8.71
N PHE A 98 3.02 -8.74 -8.66
CA PHE A 98 3.29 -10.02 -8.01
C PHE A 98 3.92 -10.99 -9.02
N VAL A 99 5.20 -11.30 -8.84
CA VAL A 99 6.11 -11.86 -9.87
C VAL A 99 5.62 -13.18 -10.45
N GLU A 100 5.01 -14.03 -9.63
CA GLU A 100 4.58 -15.39 -10.01
C GLU A 100 3.13 -15.42 -10.53
N SER A 101 2.54 -14.25 -10.80
CA SER A 101 1.13 -14.10 -11.18
C SER A 101 0.91 -13.03 -12.26
N ALA A 102 -0.33 -12.91 -12.73
CA ALA A 102 -0.76 -11.81 -13.60
C ALA A 102 -1.20 -10.55 -12.83
N PHE A 103 -1.17 -10.58 -11.49
CA PHE A 103 -1.74 -9.53 -10.67
C PHE A 103 -0.79 -8.36 -10.50
N ARG A 104 -1.35 -7.17 -10.71
CA ARG A 104 -0.72 -5.90 -10.44
C ARG A 104 -1.70 -5.02 -9.71
N ASP A 105 -1.38 -4.75 -8.45
CA ASP A 105 -2.20 -3.90 -7.61
C ASP A 105 -1.83 -2.43 -7.82
N THR A 106 -2.84 -1.58 -7.76
CA THR A 106 -2.68 -0.14 -7.61
C THR A 106 -3.15 0.25 -6.22
N VAL A 107 -2.27 0.88 -5.44
CA VAL A 107 -2.56 1.31 -4.07
C VAL A 107 -2.46 2.81 -4.00
N THR A 108 -3.52 3.48 -3.58
CA THR A 108 -3.60 4.93 -3.48
C THR A 108 -3.85 5.33 -2.04
N CYS A 109 -2.95 6.16 -1.50
CA CYS A 109 -3.11 6.82 -0.22
C CYS A 109 -3.28 8.33 -0.47
N THR A 110 -4.46 8.86 -0.13
CA THR A 110 -4.73 10.31 -0.20
C THR A 110 -4.81 10.88 1.21
N PHE A 111 -4.07 11.94 1.50
CA PHE A 111 -3.92 12.52 2.83
C PHE A 111 -4.65 13.86 2.95
N GLU A 112 -5.48 13.99 3.98
CA GLU A 112 -6.24 15.20 4.27
C GLU A 112 -6.20 15.51 5.77
N GLY A 113 -5.28 16.41 6.16
CA GLY A 113 -5.05 16.72 7.57
C GLY A 113 -4.65 15.47 8.36
N PRO A 114 -5.41 15.06 9.40
CA PRO A 114 -5.13 13.84 10.14
C PRO A 114 -5.69 12.58 9.46
N GLN A 115 -6.36 12.68 8.31
CA GLN A 115 -7.02 11.53 7.68
C GLN A 115 -6.19 10.95 6.53
N VAL A 116 -6.33 9.65 6.32
CA VAL A 116 -5.88 8.97 5.10
C VAL A 116 -7.07 8.25 4.46
N ARG A 117 -7.23 8.41 3.15
CA ARG A 117 -8.07 7.56 2.32
C ARG A 117 -7.17 6.48 1.71
N PHE A 118 -7.41 5.23 2.05
CA PHE A 118 -6.68 4.06 1.55
C PHE A 118 -7.55 3.29 0.56
N ALA A 119 -7.13 3.25 -0.71
CA ALA A 119 -7.78 2.49 -1.76
C ALA A 119 -6.79 1.52 -2.40
N ARG A 120 -7.27 0.32 -2.74
CA ARG A 120 -6.49 -0.71 -3.43
C ARG A 120 -7.34 -1.42 -4.47
N SER A 121 -6.77 -1.59 -5.64
CA SER A 121 -7.39 -2.29 -6.77
C SER A 121 -6.37 -3.17 -7.50
N VAL A 122 -6.84 -4.04 -8.39
CA VAL A 122 -6.03 -4.95 -9.20
C VAL A 122 -6.37 -4.80 -10.68
N ASN A 123 -5.39 -5.03 -11.54
CA ASN A 123 -5.56 -4.96 -13.00
C ASN A 123 -6.54 -6.00 -13.58
N VAL A 124 -6.61 -7.19 -12.97
CA VAL A 124 -7.44 -8.30 -13.45
C VAL A 124 -7.85 -9.16 -12.28
N ASN A 125 -9.13 -9.52 -12.24
CA ASN A 125 -9.72 -10.50 -11.36
C ASN A 125 -11.03 -10.97 -12.01
N SER A 126 -11.49 -12.18 -11.67
CA SER A 126 -12.79 -12.71 -12.11
C SER A 126 -13.96 -12.18 -11.27
N SER A 127 -13.62 -11.50 -10.18
CA SER A 127 -14.55 -10.95 -9.19
C SER A 127 -14.33 -9.44 -9.09
N ALA A 128 -14.34 -8.87 -7.87
CA ALA A 128 -14.11 -7.44 -7.68
C ALA A 128 -12.69 -7.05 -8.10
N LEU A 129 -12.58 -5.90 -8.78
CA LEU A 129 -11.29 -5.29 -9.12
C LEU A 129 -10.81 -4.31 -8.03
N ASP A 130 -11.69 -3.94 -7.11
CA ASP A 130 -11.43 -2.92 -6.09
C ASP A 130 -11.83 -3.44 -4.70
N MET A 131 -11.00 -3.14 -3.71
CA MET A 131 -11.38 -3.27 -2.30
C MET A 131 -12.21 -2.05 -1.86
N PRO A 132 -13.12 -2.19 -0.88
CA PRO A 132 -13.74 -1.06 -0.24
C PRO A 132 -12.69 -0.05 0.22
N THR A 133 -12.88 1.23 -0.11
CA THR A 133 -11.97 2.28 0.35
C THR A 133 -12.13 2.50 1.84
N LEU A 134 -11.02 2.50 2.58
CA LEU A 134 -10.99 2.77 4.02
C LEU A 134 -10.57 4.20 4.31
N MET A 135 -11.10 4.76 5.40
CA MET A 135 -10.72 6.06 5.93
C MET A 135 -10.06 5.88 7.30
N GLY A 136 -8.76 6.12 7.37
CA GLY A 136 -7.98 6.06 8.59
C GLY A 136 -7.78 7.43 9.23
N LYS A 137 -7.50 7.45 10.53
CA LYS A 137 -7.16 8.66 11.29
C LYS A 137 -5.80 8.49 11.96
N LEU A 138 -5.02 9.56 11.92
CA LEU A 138 -3.71 9.66 12.55
C LEU A 138 -3.86 9.48 14.07
N VAL A 139 -2.92 8.72 14.66
CA VAL A 139 -2.78 8.57 16.12
C VAL A 139 -1.72 9.48 16.70
#